data_AF-A0A2M6WGI0-F1
#
_entry.id   AF-A0A2M6WGI0-F1
#
_cell.length_a   1.000
_cell.length_b   1.000
_cell.length_c   1.000
_cell.angle_alpha   90.00
_cell.angle_beta   90.00
_cell.angle_gamma   90.00
#
_symmetry.space_group_name_H-M   'P 1'
#
loop_
_entity.id
_entity.type
_entity.pdbx_description
1 polymer ?
#
loop_
_entity_poly.entity_id
_entity_poly.type
_entity_poly.pdbx_seq_one_letter_code
_entity_poly.pdbx_strand_id
1 'polypeptide(L)'
;MPNARKEIKIGGFIKLLLKFWPRVAIVLLARQQGIKDSPFGQLHDIFSGVERVDIVPYQPGSRGFAIILDRHTALYFNQNGDHFAYDGFEVGEYGGGDVTIFDNLPR
;
A
#
# COMPACT_ATOMS: atom_id res chain seq x y z
N MET A 1 -12.66 -19.86 9.62
CA MET A 1 -13.78 -19.02 10.11
C MET A 1 -13.85 -17.78 9.24
N PRO A 2 -15.00 -17.44 8.61
CA PRO A 2 -15.08 -16.29 7.72
C PRO A 2 -15.10 -15.01 8.57
N ASN A 3 -14.09 -14.16 8.41
CA ASN A 3 -14.11 -12.80 8.94
C ASN A 3 -15.24 -12.04 8.23
N ALA A 4 -16.38 -11.87 8.90
CA ALA A 4 -17.44 -10.99 8.46
C ALA A 4 -16.85 -9.58 8.31
N ARG A 5 -16.61 -9.13 7.07
CA ARG A 5 -16.20 -7.76 6.79
C ARG A 5 -17.31 -6.84 7.30
N LYS A 6 -17.10 -6.20 8.46
CA LYS A 6 -17.97 -5.13 8.93
C LYS A 6 -17.92 -4.01 7.90
N GLU A 7 -19.06 -3.73 7.26
CA GLU A 7 -19.19 -2.57 6.38
C GLU A 7 -18.88 -1.30 7.16
N ILE A 8 -17.94 -0.52 6.65
CA ILE A 8 -17.51 0.73 7.27
C ILE A 8 -18.61 1.77 7.03
N LYS A 9 -19.47 2.00 8.03
CA LYS A 9 -20.39 3.14 8.00
C LYS A 9 -19.62 4.43 8.29
N ILE A 10 -19.19 5.12 7.22
CA ILE A 10 -18.49 6.40 7.32
C ILE A 10 -19.52 7.50 7.65
N GLY A 11 -19.62 7.85 8.93
CA GLY A 11 -20.44 8.97 9.41
C GLY A 11 -19.90 10.34 8.98
N GLY A 12 -20.74 11.38 9.07
CA GLY A 12 -20.36 12.75 8.69
C GLY A 12 -19.13 13.30 9.42
N PHE A 13 -18.93 12.92 10.68
CA PHE A 13 -17.75 13.25 11.46
C PHE A 13 -16.46 12.64 10.87
N ILE A 14 -16.50 11.38 10.44
CA ILE A 14 -15.34 10.73 9.81
C ILE A 14 -15.04 11.37 8.45
N LYS A 15 -16.07 11.77 7.68
CA LYS A 15 -15.86 12.53 6.42
C LYS A 15 -15.16 13.86 6.67
N LEU A 16 -15.55 14.58 7.72
CA LEU A 16 -14.91 15.84 8.10
C LEU A 16 -13.45 15.61 8.50
N LEU A 17 -13.20 14.58 9.33
CA LEU A 17 -11.86 14.17 9.73
C LEU A 17 -10.99 13.77 8.52
N LEU A 18 -11.53 13.03 7.55
CA LEU A 18 -10.78 12.66 6.34
C LEU A 18 -10.36 13.89 5.53
N LYS A 19 -11.15 14.96 5.54
CA LYS A 19 -10.86 16.18 4.79
C LYS A 19 -9.75 17.02 5.41
N PHE A 20 -9.72 17.11 6.75
CA PHE A 20 -8.81 18.02 7.46
C PHE A 20 -7.63 17.30 8.14
N TRP A 21 -7.84 16.08 8.62
CA TRP A 21 -6.84 15.27 9.33
C TRP A 21 -6.92 13.79 8.91
N PRO A 22 -6.60 13.47 7.63
CA PRO A 22 -6.73 12.12 7.09
C PRO A 22 -6.00 11.06 7.90
N ARG A 23 -4.81 11.38 8.43
CA ARG A 23 -4.03 10.50 9.31
C ARG A 23 -4.82 10.06 10.54
N VAL A 24 -5.47 11.00 11.21
CA VAL A 24 -6.27 10.72 12.42
C VAL A 24 -7.49 9.87 12.07
N ALA A 25 -8.15 10.19 10.95
CA ALA A 25 -9.32 9.45 10.47
C ALA A 25 -8.98 7.97 10.19
N ILE A 26 -7.86 7.71 9.50
CA ILE A 26 -7.41 6.35 9.14
C ILE A 26 -7.03 5.56 10.40
N VAL A 27 -6.30 6.17 11.35
CA VAL A 27 -5.97 5.50 12.62
C VAL A 27 -7.22 5.14 13.42
N LEU A 28 -8.22 6.03 13.44
CA LEU A 28 -9.48 5.79 14.14
C LEU A 28 -10.28 4.64 13.49
N LEU A 29 -10.33 4.60 12.16
CA LEU A 29 -10.93 3.50 11.40
C LEU A 29 -10.19 2.18 11.63
N ALA A 30 -8.86 2.19 11.62
CA ALA A 30 -8.04 0.99 11.90
C ALA A 30 -8.31 0.43 13.30
N ARG A 31 -8.39 1.32 14.32
CA ARG A 31 -8.74 0.93 15.69
C ARG A 31 -10.17 0.36 15.79
N GLN A 32 -11.14 0.93 15.07
CA GLN A 32 -12.51 0.39 15.01
C GLN A 32 -12.57 -1.02 14.40
N GLN A 33 -11.59 -1.37 13.57
CA GLN A 33 -11.42 -2.72 13.01
C GLN A 33 -10.58 -3.66 13.88
N GLY A 34 -10.18 -3.22 15.08
CA GLY A 34 -9.39 -4.04 16.00
C GLY A 34 -7.89 -4.07 15.67
N ILE A 35 -7.41 -3.22 14.78
CA ILE A 35 -5.97 -3.07 14.48
C ILE A 35 -5.35 -2.23 15.61
N LYS A 36 -4.79 -2.90 16.62
CA LYS A 36 -4.27 -2.27 17.85
C LYS A 36 -2.95 -1.52 17.66
N ASP A 37 -2.07 -2.03 16.79
CA ASP A 37 -0.74 -1.48 16.52
C ASP A 37 -0.55 -1.34 15.01
N SER A 38 -1.15 -0.30 14.47
CA SER A 38 -1.24 -0.11 13.04
C SER A 38 0.07 0.52 12.50
N PRO A 39 0.88 -0.20 11.69
CA PRO A 39 2.06 0.38 11.05
C PRO A 39 1.69 1.48 10.03
N PHE A 40 0.39 1.72 9.82
CA PHE A 40 -0.14 2.77 8.95
C PHE A 40 0.46 4.14 9.19
N GLY A 41 0.83 4.50 10.42
CA GLY A 41 1.50 5.77 10.68
C GLY A 41 2.83 5.85 9.93
N GLN A 42 3.67 4.83 10.09
CA GLN A 42 4.98 4.74 9.45
C GLN A 42 4.85 4.53 7.94
N LEU A 43 3.92 3.69 7.49
CA LEU A 43 3.64 3.51 6.07
C LEU A 43 3.15 4.81 5.44
N HIS A 44 2.23 5.53 6.07
CA HIS A 44 1.77 6.81 5.57
C HIS A 44 2.91 7.81 5.47
N ASP A 45 3.79 7.88 6.47
CA ASP A 45 4.95 8.76 6.44
C ASP A 45 5.88 8.39 5.25
N ILE A 46 6.16 7.09 5.03
CA ILE A 46 6.92 6.60 3.87
C ILE A 46 6.26 7.00 2.55
N PHE A 47 4.99 6.64 2.36
CA PHE A 47 4.27 6.89 1.10
C PHE A 47 3.93 8.37 0.88
N SER A 48 3.90 9.20 1.93
CA SER A 48 3.65 10.64 1.79
C SER A 48 4.83 11.42 1.21
N GLY A 49 6.05 10.88 1.35
CA GLY A 49 7.26 11.47 0.77
C GLY A 49 7.58 10.98 -0.65
N VAL A 50 6.82 10.02 -1.14
CA VAL A 50 7.00 9.39 -2.45
C VAL A 50 6.11 10.09 -3.47
N GLU A 51 6.71 10.54 -4.58
CA GLU A 51 5.97 11.20 -5.67
C GLU A 51 5.23 10.19 -6.56
N ARG A 52 5.81 9.00 -6.77
CA ARG A 52 5.30 7.96 -7.67
C ARG A 52 5.53 6.57 -7.09
N VAL A 53 4.50 5.73 -7.11
CA VAL A 53 4.59 4.32 -6.73
C VAL A 53 4.28 3.46 -7.95
N ASP A 54 5.25 2.66 -8.39
CA ASP A 54 5.04 1.70 -9.48
C ASP A 54 4.88 0.28 -8.92
N ILE A 55 4.03 -0.52 -9.57
CA ILE A 55 3.86 -1.93 -9.25
C ILE A 55 4.21 -2.71 -10.50
N VAL A 56 5.21 -3.59 -10.43
CA VAL A 56 5.72 -4.33 -11.60
C VAL A 56 5.80 -5.82 -11.31
N PRO A 57 5.64 -6.70 -12.31
CA PRO A 57 5.94 -8.12 -12.13
C PRO A 57 7.39 -8.32 -11.69
N TYR A 58 7.65 -9.20 -10.73
CA TYR A 58 9.01 -9.37 -10.20
C TYR A 58 9.92 -10.13 -11.17
N GLN A 59 9.50 -11.31 -11.66
CA GLN A 59 10.28 -12.11 -12.60
C GLN A 59 9.39 -12.79 -13.65
N PRO A 60 9.85 -12.95 -14.91
CA PRO A 60 9.14 -13.73 -15.91
C PRO A 60 8.93 -15.18 -15.44
N GLY A 61 7.68 -15.63 -15.40
CA GLY A 61 7.33 -16.99 -14.98
C GLY A 61 7.15 -17.17 -13.47
N SER A 62 7.43 -16.16 -12.64
CA SER A 62 7.03 -16.14 -11.24
C SER A 62 5.67 -15.45 -11.07
N ARG A 63 4.92 -15.85 -10.05
CA ARG A 63 3.76 -15.10 -9.58
C ARG A 63 4.24 -14.21 -8.43
N GLY A 64 4.79 -13.05 -8.76
CA GLY A 64 5.31 -12.09 -7.79
C GLY A 64 5.30 -10.68 -8.38
N PHE A 65 5.39 -9.68 -7.52
CA PHE A 65 5.46 -8.28 -7.92
C PHE A 65 6.43 -7.50 -7.04
N ALA A 66 6.93 -6.40 -7.57
CA ALA A 66 7.67 -5.39 -6.83
C ALA A 66 6.84 -4.11 -6.71
N ILE A 67 6.95 -3.43 -5.58
CA ILE A 67 6.48 -2.05 -5.38
C ILE A 67 7.72 -1.16 -5.39
N ILE A 68 7.82 -0.27 -6.37
CA ILE A 68 8.91 0.69 -6.50
C ILE A 68 8.41 2.00 -5.91
N LEU A 69 9.12 2.51 -4.91
CA LEU A 69 8.77 3.74 -4.19
C LEU A 69 9.51 4.95 -4.74
N ASP A 70 10.71 4.76 -5.28
CA ASP A 70 11.49 5.81 -5.91
C ASP A 70 12.59 5.16 -6.78
N ARG A 71 13.51 5.97 -7.32
CA ARG A 71 14.65 5.49 -8.12
C ARG A 71 15.59 4.57 -7.37
N HIS A 72 15.49 4.49 -6.05
CA HIS A 72 16.42 3.79 -5.20
C HIS A 72 15.77 2.69 -4.34
N THR A 73 14.45 2.65 -4.23
CA THR A 73 13.77 1.84 -3.21
C THR A 73 12.71 0.94 -3.86
N ALA A 74 12.87 -0.37 -3.70
CA ALA A 74 11.90 -1.37 -4.15
C ALA A 74 11.59 -2.39 -3.05
N LEU A 75 10.33 -2.83 -3.00
CA LEU A 75 9.83 -3.88 -2.10
C LEU A 75 9.37 -5.07 -2.93
N TYR A 76 9.79 -6.28 -2.58
CA TYR A 76 9.53 -7.49 -3.37
C TYR A 76 8.52 -8.39 -2.69
N PHE A 77 7.64 -8.99 -3.49
CA PHE A 77 6.59 -9.89 -3.04
C PHE A 77 6.49 -11.12 -3.93
N ASN A 78 6.48 -12.30 -3.33
CA ASN A 78 6.29 -13.58 -4.02
C ASN A 78 4.96 -14.23 -3.60
N GLN A 79 4.26 -14.87 -4.53
CA GLN A 79 3.06 -15.63 -4.22
C GLN A 79 3.44 -16.89 -3.43
N ASN A 80 2.86 -17.02 -2.24
CA ASN A 80 2.92 -18.19 -1.41
C ASN A 80 1.49 -18.74 -1.24
N GLY A 81 1.11 -19.70 -2.09
CA GLY A 81 -0.23 -20.27 -2.09
C GLY A 81 -1.29 -19.24 -2.51
N ASP A 82 -2.15 -18.85 -1.57
CA ASP A 82 -3.29 -17.96 -1.78
C ASP A 82 -3.02 -16.47 -1.51
N HIS A 83 -1.80 -16.13 -1.06
CA HIS A 83 -1.42 -14.76 -0.72
C HIS A 83 -0.02 -14.41 -1.24
N PHE A 84 0.32 -13.13 -1.20
CA PHE A 84 1.68 -12.65 -1.47
C PHE A 84 2.41 -12.44 -0.14
N ALA A 85 3.61 -12.98 -0.05
CA ALA A 85 4.51 -12.81 1.08
C ALA A 85 5.62 -11.81 0.71
N TYR A 86 6.01 -10.98 1.67
CA TYR A 86 7.14 -10.08 1.53
C TYR A 86 8.44 -10.89 1.41
N ASP A 87 9.18 -10.64 0.33
CA ASP A 87 10.39 -11.37 -0.03
C ASP A 87 11.67 -10.58 0.30
N GLY A 88 11.55 -9.25 0.42
CA GLY A 88 12.68 -8.38 0.76
C GLY A 88 12.53 -6.98 0.19
N PHE A 89 13.59 -6.19 0.32
CA PHE A 89 13.70 -4.87 -0.26
C PHE A 89 15.07 -4.65 -0.88
N GLU A 90 15.16 -3.71 -1.81
CA GLU A 90 16.40 -3.24 -2.38
C GLU A 90 16.52 -1.74 -2.17
N VAL A 91 17.75 -1.32 -1.85
CA VAL A 91 18.16 0.09 -1.78
C VAL A 91 19.32 0.26 -2.77
N GLY A 92 19.03 0.72 -3.99
CA GLY A 92 19.96 0.83 -5.10
C GLY A 92 19.28 1.39 -6.36
N GLU A 93 20.05 1.97 -7.30
CA GLU A 93 19.49 2.55 -8.53
C GLU A 93 18.68 1.51 -9.32
N TYR A 94 17.36 1.71 -9.34
CA TYR A 94 16.44 0.89 -10.11
C TYR A 94 16.59 1.23 -11.60
N GLY A 95 17.32 0.39 -12.33
CA GLY A 95 17.63 0.57 -13.75
C GLY A 95 16.47 0.32 -14.73
N GLY A 96 15.26 0.02 -14.23
CA GLY A 96 14.10 -0.40 -15.04
C GLY A 96 13.37 0.71 -15.81
N GLY A 97 13.71 1.99 -15.58
CA GLY A 97 13.01 3.12 -16.20
C GLY A 97 11.56 3.29 -15.72
N ASP A 98 10.88 4.36 -16.17
CA ASP A 98 9.48 4.65 -15.84
C ASP A 98 8.56 3.49 -16.30
N VAL A 99 8.15 2.61 -15.37
CA VAL A 99 7.19 1.55 -15.66
C VAL A 99 5.81 1.98 -15.17
N THR A 100 5.02 2.43 -16.12
CA THR A 100 3.74 3.09 -15.90
C THR A 100 2.58 2.10 -16.01
N ILE A 101 2.20 1.45 -14.90
CA ILE A 101 1.08 0.50 -14.92
C ILE A 101 -0.29 1.20 -14.71
N PHE A 102 -0.33 2.43 -14.19
CA PHE A 102 -1.58 3.10 -13.82
C PHE A 102 -1.98 4.35 -14.64
N ASP A 103 -1.20 4.81 -15.62
CA ASP A 103 -1.57 6.00 -16.42
C ASP A 103 -2.78 5.77 -17.34
N ASN A 104 -3.15 4.51 -17.59
CA ASN A 104 -4.25 4.15 -18.49
C ASN A 104 -5.55 3.76 -17.76
N LEU A 105 -5.67 4.04 -16.46
CA LEU A 105 -6.96 3.89 -15.79
C LEU A 105 -7.87 5.07 -16.19
N PRO A 106 -9.05 4.81 -16.79
CA PRO A 106 -10.01 5.87 -17.07
C PRO A 106 -10.46 6.52 -15.76
N ARG A 107 -10.38 7.86 -15.71
CA ARG A 107 -10.90 8.69 -14.62
C ARG A 107 -12.41 8.54 -14.45
#